data_AF-A0A3N5N5E0-F1
#
_entry.id   AF-A0A3N5N5E0-F1
#
_cell.length_a   1.000
_cell.length_b   1.000
_cell.length_c   1.000
_cell.angle_alpha   90.00
_cell.angle_beta   90.00
_cell.angle_gamma   90.00
#
_symmetry.space_group_name_H-M   'P 1'
#
loop_
_entity.id
_entity.type
_entity.pdbx_description
1 polymer ?
#
loop_
_entity_poly.entity_id
_entity_poly.type
_entity_poly.pdbx_seq_one_letter_code
_entity_poly.pdbx_strand_id
1 'polypeptide(L)'
;SDLPLFLSSDFILNSLHISYDAILQTIEWQFLEPNLLELLHAMYDHFPVVAAQYRSDSRFDDAAGDVDLYISVALSLAEDEKILPRYGSVEKYDEVMNAAAAEQMVEMELFTSGRNRKIDFSQFTPRGHYNKEIYTTGGTITLEKYFRAMMWLGRIDFLLTAPPENPWEPDWTPEELLRMQLGALLLNEVLYDCGELDNLRKHEEIITFMVGPDDNLTPEELKDLSDHTLSGAGNLFDETTFGLFMEKLNASDDYGQKIMSNFFYVDPMTDDPGNLPVSFKMLGQKFLVDSYVFSEVVFDRIIYQGEKIWRPMPDPLDAMAALGNEDALTLLEQELDNYKYASNLAGLRYLVNSYDEDFWEQSLYNTWLGALRSLNPPSSAAGLPYFMQTTAWHHEKLNTQLTSWAQLRHDNILYGKQSYTGGTSCSFPVTYVEPYPDLYHRLKVFAQNASGFFDGVFSGEMLPVKTAIIDYYDRYGEIMEMLEGIASRELQQVPLTEA
;
A
#
# COMPACT_ATOMS: atom_id res chain seq x y z
N SER A 1 -11.12 38.04 -12.61
CA SER A 1 -10.39 38.66 -11.49
C SER A 1 -9.59 37.56 -10.89
N ASP A 2 -8.42 37.39 -11.46
CA ASP A 2 -7.79 36.08 -11.47
C ASP A 2 -6.85 36.07 -10.28
N LEU A 3 -7.13 35.15 -9.35
CA LEU A 3 -6.24 34.94 -8.21
C LEU A 3 -4.90 34.44 -8.75
N PRO A 4 -3.75 34.88 -8.20
CA PRO A 4 -2.48 34.30 -8.57
C PRO A 4 -2.55 32.79 -8.31
N LEU A 5 -2.20 31.99 -9.33
CA LEU A 5 -2.15 30.55 -9.16
C LEU A 5 -0.92 30.19 -8.32
N PHE A 6 -1.08 29.17 -7.50
CA PHE A 6 -0.01 28.58 -6.71
C PHE A 6 0.03 27.08 -7.01
N LEU A 7 1.20 26.57 -7.40
CA LEU A 7 1.47 25.15 -7.56
C LEU A 7 2.26 24.67 -6.35
N SER A 8 1.56 24.10 -5.36
CA SER A 8 2.19 23.45 -4.21
C SER A 8 2.85 22.13 -4.59
N SER A 9 3.83 21.74 -3.80
CA SER A 9 4.39 20.38 -3.73
C SER A 9 3.29 19.33 -3.58
N ASP A 10 2.30 19.54 -2.69
CA ASP A 10 1.13 18.66 -2.51
C ASP A 10 0.39 18.36 -3.82
N PHE A 11 0.15 19.39 -4.64
CA PHE A 11 -0.58 19.22 -5.91
C PHE A 11 0.21 18.34 -6.90
N ILE A 12 1.54 18.49 -6.93
CA ILE A 12 2.42 17.70 -7.78
C ILE A 12 2.52 16.25 -7.27
N LEU A 13 2.68 16.05 -5.96
CA LEU A 13 2.75 14.72 -5.33
C LEU A 13 1.42 13.97 -5.44
N ASN A 14 0.28 14.64 -5.25
CA ASN A 14 -1.04 14.08 -5.48
C ASN A 14 -1.27 13.72 -6.97
N SER A 15 -0.78 14.55 -7.89
CA SER A 15 -0.85 14.26 -9.33
C SER A 15 0.00 13.03 -9.71
N LEU A 16 1.17 12.87 -9.09
CA LEU A 16 1.97 11.66 -9.20
C LEU A 16 1.22 10.45 -8.62
N HIS A 17 0.70 10.54 -7.39
CA HIS A 17 -0.05 9.46 -6.75
C HIS A 17 -1.21 8.94 -7.62
N ILE A 18 -2.06 9.82 -8.13
CA ILE A 18 -3.20 9.45 -8.99
C ILE A 18 -2.72 8.76 -10.27
N SER A 19 -1.62 9.26 -10.86
CA SER A 19 -1.07 8.69 -12.10
C SER A 19 -0.38 7.35 -11.85
N TYR A 20 0.29 7.19 -10.71
CA TYR A 20 0.91 5.94 -10.28
C TYR A 20 -0.14 4.86 -9.98
N ASP A 21 -1.21 5.18 -9.25
CA ASP A 21 -2.35 4.27 -9.00
C ASP A 21 -2.96 3.77 -10.32
N ALA A 22 -3.16 4.68 -11.28
CA ALA A 22 -3.70 4.34 -12.61
C ALA A 22 -2.72 3.55 -13.50
N ILE A 23 -1.41 3.86 -13.45
CA ILE A 23 -0.38 3.15 -14.23
C ILE A 23 -0.19 1.74 -13.67
N LEU A 24 -0.04 1.59 -12.35
CA LEU A 24 0.06 0.28 -11.68
C LEU A 24 -1.17 -0.58 -12.00
N GLN A 25 -2.38 -0.08 -11.73
CA GLN A 25 -3.63 -0.79 -12.02
C GLN A 25 -3.68 -1.24 -13.50
N THR A 26 -3.22 -0.41 -14.45
CA THR A 26 -3.27 -0.74 -15.88
C THR A 26 -2.19 -1.74 -16.31
N ILE A 27 -1.00 -1.71 -15.70
CA ILE A 27 0.02 -2.76 -15.87
C ILE A 27 -0.50 -4.09 -15.31
N GLU A 28 -1.22 -4.05 -14.20
CA GLU A 28 -1.79 -5.24 -13.58
C GLU A 28 -2.84 -5.90 -14.48
N TRP A 29 -3.93 -5.21 -14.87
CA TRP A 29 -4.98 -5.84 -15.68
C TRP A 29 -4.58 -6.12 -17.15
N GLN A 30 -3.60 -5.42 -17.72
CA GLN A 30 -3.14 -5.68 -19.10
C GLN A 30 -1.98 -6.68 -19.22
N PHE A 31 -1.25 -6.96 -18.14
CA PHE A 31 -0.03 -7.77 -18.21
C PHE A 31 0.19 -8.69 -17.02
N LEU A 32 0.18 -8.20 -15.79
CA LEU A 32 0.53 -9.04 -14.64
C LEU A 32 -0.54 -10.09 -14.29
N GLU A 33 -1.82 -9.74 -14.40
CA GLU A 33 -2.93 -10.69 -14.22
C GLU A 33 -2.95 -11.78 -15.31
N PRO A 34 -2.87 -11.44 -16.63
CA PRO A 34 -2.69 -12.44 -17.69
C PRO A 34 -1.46 -13.34 -17.52
N ASN A 35 -0.27 -12.76 -17.30
CA ASN A 35 0.98 -13.54 -17.18
C ASN A 35 0.95 -14.48 -15.97
N LEU A 36 0.38 -14.02 -14.84
CA LEU A 36 0.19 -14.85 -13.64
C LEU A 36 -0.79 -16.00 -13.92
N LEU A 37 -1.87 -15.75 -14.64
CA LEU A 37 -2.86 -16.77 -14.95
C LEU A 37 -2.28 -17.86 -15.88
N GLU A 38 -1.53 -17.46 -16.92
CA GLU A 38 -0.81 -18.39 -17.80
C GLU A 38 0.21 -19.25 -17.01
N LEU A 39 0.98 -18.62 -16.11
CA LEU A 39 1.93 -19.31 -15.24
C LEU A 39 1.25 -20.31 -14.29
N LEU A 40 0.15 -19.92 -13.63
CA LEU A 40 -0.56 -20.80 -12.70
C LEU A 40 -1.23 -21.98 -13.41
N HIS A 41 -1.77 -21.79 -14.62
CA HIS A 41 -2.24 -22.90 -15.46
C HIS A 41 -1.09 -23.84 -15.85
N ALA A 42 0.05 -23.29 -16.31
CA ALA A 42 1.22 -24.08 -16.67
C ALA A 42 1.75 -24.91 -15.49
N MET A 43 1.85 -24.33 -14.29
CA MET A 43 2.25 -25.04 -13.08
C MET A 43 1.25 -26.13 -12.68
N TYR A 44 -0.06 -25.85 -12.73
CA TYR A 44 -1.11 -26.81 -12.40
C TYR A 44 -1.15 -28.00 -13.39
N ASP A 45 -0.94 -27.75 -14.68
CA ASP A 45 -0.86 -28.82 -15.69
C ASP A 45 0.46 -29.57 -15.69
N HIS A 46 1.58 -28.93 -15.35
CA HIS A 46 2.88 -29.59 -15.22
C HIS A 46 3.01 -30.41 -13.93
N PHE A 47 2.39 -30.00 -12.81
CA PHE A 47 2.56 -30.63 -11.50
C PHE A 47 2.55 -32.19 -11.48
N PRO A 48 1.64 -32.90 -12.19
CA PRO A 48 1.65 -34.37 -12.25
C PRO A 48 2.94 -35.00 -12.80
N VAL A 49 3.73 -34.27 -13.58
CA VAL A 49 5.02 -34.72 -14.14
C VAL A 49 6.08 -34.74 -13.03
N VAL A 50 6.23 -33.65 -12.29
CA VAL A 50 7.12 -33.56 -11.12
C VAL A 50 6.68 -34.54 -10.03
N ALA A 51 5.39 -34.57 -9.68
CA ALA A 51 4.86 -35.52 -8.70
C ALA A 51 5.11 -36.99 -9.07
N ALA A 52 5.18 -37.32 -10.38
CA ALA A 52 5.50 -38.66 -10.84
C ALA A 52 6.98 -39.06 -10.62
N GLN A 53 7.91 -38.10 -10.51
CA GLN A 53 9.32 -38.37 -10.18
C GLN A 53 9.46 -38.90 -8.74
N TYR A 54 8.77 -38.26 -7.81
CA TYR A 54 8.88 -38.52 -6.37
C TYR A 54 8.03 -39.70 -5.88
N ARG A 55 7.00 -40.12 -6.63
CA ARG A 55 6.02 -41.16 -6.30
C ARG A 55 6.56 -42.56 -5.91
N SER A 56 7.87 -42.81 -6.06
CA SER A 56 8.50 -44.06 -5.61
C SER A 56 8.95 -44.04 -4.14
N ASP A 57 8.91 -42.89 -3.48
CA ASP A 57 9.35 -42.68 -2.10
C ASP A 57 8.28 -41.91 -1.31
N SER A 58 7.53 -42.62 -0.47
CA SER A 58 6.37 -42.05 0.25
C SER A 58 6.73 -40.97 1.28
N ARG A 59 8.03 -40.67 1.47
CA ARG A 59 8.47 -39.54 2.30
C ARG A 59 8.20 -38.17 1.64
N PHE A 60 7.86 -38.16 0.35
CA PHE A 60 7.41 -36.96 -0.36
C PHE A 60 5.88 -36.78 -0.39
N ASP A 61 5.08 -37.78 0.01
CA ASP A 61 3.63 -37.78 -0.23
C ASP A 61 2.92 -36.56 0.39
N ASP A 62 3.27 -36.20 1.63
CA ASP A 62 2.74 -35.01 2.32
C ASP A 62 3.15 -33.70 1.62
N ALA A 63 4.44 -33.53 1.31
CA ALA A 63 4.97 -32.33 0.67
C ALA A 63 4.46 -32.14 -0.78
N ALA A 64 4.28 -33.23 -1.52
CA ALA A 64 3.64 -33.19 -2.84
C ALA A 64 2.16 -32.79 -2.72
N GLY A 65 1.44 -33.29 -1.71
CA GLY A 65 0.06 -32.88 -1.42
C GLY A 65 -0.06 -31.39 -1.06
N ASP A 66 0.95 -30.83 -0.37
CA ASP A 66 1.01 -29.40 -0.04
C ASP A 66 1.24 -28.52 -1.26
N VAL A 67 2.12 -28.91 -2.18
CA VAL A 67 2.39 -28.18 -3.43
C VAL A 67 1.18 -28.22 -4.37
N ASP A 68 0.54 -29.39 -4.51
CA ASP A 68 -0.71 -29.57 -5.26
C ASP A 68 -1.83 -28.68 -4.72
N LEU A 69 -1.98 -28.60 -3.39
CA LEU A 69 -2.91 -27.71 -2.70
C LEU A 69 -2.57 -26.23 -2.94
N TYR A 70 -1.30 -25.84 -2.81
CA TYR A 70 -0.84 -24.45 -2.99
C TYR A 70 -1.14 -23.92 -4.38
N ILE A 71 -0.82 -24.70 -5.43
CA ILE A 71 -1.06 -24.33 -6.82
C ILE A 71 -2.57 -24.30 -7.11
N SER A 72 -3.32 -25.30 -6.63
CA SER A 72 -4.77 -25.40 -6.87
C SER A 72 -5.55 -24.27 -6.21
N VAL A 73 -5.17 -23.84 -5.00
CA VAL A 73 -5.76 -22.67 -4.33
C VAL A 73 -5.39 -21.38 -5.05
N ALA A 74 -4.12 -21.18 -5.43
CA ALA A 74 -3.69 -19.99 -6.16
C ALA A 74 -4.47 -19.80 -7.48
N LEU A 75 -4.57 -20.86 -8.29
CA LEU A 75 -5.29 -20.84 -9.56
C LEU A 75 -6.82 -20.70 -9.37
N SER A 76 -7.39 -21.31 -8.33
CA SER A 76 -8.82 -21.13 -7.99
C SER A 76 -9.16 -19.68 -7.60
N LEU A 77 -8.26 -18.99 -6.89
CA LEU A 77 -8.42 -17.58 -6.53
C LEU A 77 -8.23 -16.64 -7.74
N ALA A 78 -7.37 -17.01 -8.69
CA ALA A 78 -7.16 -16.26 -9.94
C ALA A 78 -8.36 -16.38 -10.91
N GLU A 79 -8.94 -17.57 -11.04
CA GLU A 79 -10.10 -17.81 -11.92
C GLU A 79 -11.45 -17.50 -11.26
N ASP A 80 -11.55 -17.46 -9.91
CA ASP A 80 -12.82 -17.53 -9.16
C ASP A 80 -13.64 -18.78 -9.54
N GLU A 81 -12.95 -19.88 -9.83
CA GLU A 81 -13.52 -21.21 -10.11
C GLU A 81 -12.94 -22.27 -9.17
N LYS A 82 -13.70 -23.34 -8.90
CA LYS A 82 -13.25 -24.41 -7.99
C LYS A 82 -12.34 -25.40 -8.73
N ILE A 83 -11.03 -25.17 -8.68
CA ILE A 83 -10.00 -26.01 -9.30
C ILE A 83 -9.36 -26.87 -8.21
N LEU A 84 -9.63 -28.17 -8.25
CA LEU A 84 -9.29 -29.10 -7.17
C LEU A 84 -7.85 -29.63 -7.23
N PRO A 85 -7.21 -29.89 -6.08
CA PRO A 85 -5.97 -30.68 -6.02
C PRO A 85 -6.14 -32.05 -6.71
N ARG A 86 -5.11 -32.48 -7.43
CA ARG A 86 -5.06 -33.73 -8.21
C ARG A 86 -4.65 -34.94 -7.36
N TYR A 87 -4.01 -34.69 -6.21
CA TYR A 87 -3.43 -35.66 -5.28
C TYR A 87 -3.71 -35.33 -3.80
N GLY A 88 -3.78 -34.04 -3.45
CA GLY A 88 -4.07 -33.53 -2.10
C GLY A 88 -5.53 -33.69 -1.66
N SER A 89 -5.81 -33.36 -0.40
CA SER A 89 -7.16 -33.47 0.19
C SER A 89 -8.11 -32.38 -0.32
N VAL A 90 -9.25 -32.80 -0.85
CA VAL A 90 -10.36 -31.90 -1.23
C VAL A 90 -10.96 -31.23 0.00
N GLU A 91 -10.97 -31.91 1.14
CA GLU A 91 -11.43 -31.39 2.43
C GLU A 91 -10.53 -30.24 2.92
N LYS A 92 -9.20 -30.38 2.81
CA LYS A 92 -8.24 -29.32 3.16
C LYS A 92 -8.29 -28.16 2.15
N TYR A 93 -8.49 -28.44 0.85
CA TYR A 93 -8.78 -27.40 -0.13
C TYR A 93 -10.03 -26.59 0.25
N ASP A 94 -11.13 -27.26 0.61
CA ASP A 94 -12.35 -26.57 1.01
C ASP A 94 -12.18 -25.82 2.35
N GLU A 95 -11.41 -26.35 3.30
CA GLU A 95 -11.05 -25.64 4.53
C GLU A 95 -10.30 -24.32 4.25
N VAL A 96 -9.28 -24.37 3.38
CA VAL A 96 -8.48 -23.20 2.99
C VAL A 96 -9.31 -22.17 2.21
N MET A 97 -10.11 -22.59 1.23
CA MET A 97 -10.95 -21.67 0.45
C MET A 97 -12.04 -21.03 1.32
N ASN A 98 -12.63 -21.77 2.28
CA ASN A 98 -13.55 -21.18 3.24
C ASN A 98 -12.86 -20.18 4.19
N ALA A 99 -11.59 -20.41 4.58
CA ALA A 99 -10.84 -19.47 5.40
C ALA A 99 -10.48 -18.18 4.64
N ALA A 100 -10.04 -18.29 3.38
CA ALA A 100 -9.79 -17.15 2.50
C ALA A 100 -11.06 -16.32 2.22
N ALA A 101 -12.22 -16.97 2.09
CA ALA A 101 -13.52 -16.31 1.95
C ALA A 101 -14.10 -15.76 3.28
N ALA A 102 -13.59 -16.18 4.43
CA ALA A 102 -14.01 -15.70 5.75
C ALA A 102 -13.29 -14.41 6.19
N GLU A 103 -12.15 -14.09 5.54
CA GLU A 103 -11.38 -12.85 5.71
C GLU A 103 -11.02 -12.54 7.18
N GLN A 104 -10.58 -13.57 7.92
CA GLN A 104 -10.33 -13.52 9.37
C GLN A 104 -9.03 -14.23 9.77
N MET A 105 -8.61 -14.02 11.01
CA MET A 105 -7.54 -14.83 11.62
C MET A 105 -8.04 -16.26 11.85
N VAL A 106 -7.32 -17.25 11.32
CA VAL A 106 -7.68 -18.67 11.45
C VAL A 106 -6.48 -19.47 11.98
N GLU A 107 -6.75 -20.39 12.91
CA GLU A 107 -5.79 -21.42 13.33
C GLU A 107 -6.06 -22.70 12.54
N MET A 108 -5.09 -23.15 11.73
CA MET A 108 -5.23 -24.37 10.92
C MET A 108 -3.90 -25.08 10.68
N GLU A 109 -3.94 -26.41 10.53
CA GLU A 109 -2.81 -27.19 10.03
C GLU A 109 -2.64 -26.94 8.52
N LEU A 110 -1.63 -26.18 8.13
CA LEU A 110 -1.28 -25.89 6.73
C LEU A 110 0.20 -26.15 6.51
N PHE A 111 0.51 -27.16 5.70
CA PHE A 111 1.86 -27.67 5.43
C PHE A 111 2.57 -28.24 6.68
N THR A 112 1.78 -28.61 7.69
CA THR A 112 2.19 -29.16 8.99
C THR A 112 1.39 -30.42 9.34
N SER A 113 1.86 -31.18 10.33
CA SER A 113 1.20 -32.39 10.84
C SER A 113 0.95 -32.25 12.35
N GLY A 114 -0.25 -31.83 12.75
CA GLY A 114 -0.64 -31.64 14.16
C GLY A 114 -0.32 -30.26 14.76
N ARG A 115 0.24 -29.32 13.98
CA ARG A 115 0.51 -27.92 14.40
C ARG A 115 -0.42 -26.96 13.68
N ASN A 116 -1.32 -26.33 14.43
CA ASN A 116 -2.08 -25.17 13.94
C ASN A 116 -1.15 -23.97 13.75
N ARG A 117 -1.06 -23.48 12.51
CA ARG A 117 -0.48 -22.18 12.17
C ARG A 117 -1.52 -21.09 12.33
N LYS A 118 -1.12 -19.92 12.82
CA LYS A 118 -1.95 -18.71 12.91
C LYS A 118 -1.87 -17.94 11.60
N ILE A 119 -2.88 -18.05 10.75
CA ILE A 119 -2.90 -17.45 9.41
C ILE A 119 -3.92 -16.32 9.36
N ASP A 120 -3.44 -15.14 8.94
CA ASP A 120 -4.24 -13.94 8.80
C ASP A 120 -4.84 -13.84 7.39
N PHE A 121 -6.04 -14.40 7.20
CA PHE A 121 -6.79 -14.26 5.96
C PHE A 121 -7.50 -12.90 5.83
N SER A 122 -7.46 -11.99 6.83
CA SER A 122 -8.05 -10.65 6.68
C SER A 122 -7.30 -9.77 5.66
N GLN A 123 -6.09 -10.16 5.27
CA GLN A 123 -5.39 -9.53 4.15
C GLN A 123 -5.98 -9.89 2.77
N PHE A 124 -6.86 -10.89 2.66
CA PHE A 124 -7.50 -11.28 1.41
C PHE A 124 -8.68 -10.35 1.04
N THR A 125 -9.12 -9.45 1.94
CA THR A 125 -10.14 -8.43 1.66
C THR A 125 -9.64 -7.43 0.58
N PRO A 126 -10.25 -7.39 -0.62
CA PRO A 126 -9.82 -6.50 -1.69
C PRO A 126 -10.07 -5.03 -1.35
N ARG A 127 -9.05 -4.20 -1.60
CA ARG A 127 -8.94 -2.81 -1.12
C ARG A 127 -8.24 -1.90 -2.14
N GLY A 128 -8.04 -0.62 -1.81
CA GLY A 128 -7.33 0.31 -2.69
C GLY A 128 -8.03 0.51 -4.04
N HIS A 129 -7.38 0.14 -5.14
CA HIS A 129 -8.00 0.13 -6.47
C HIS A 129 -8.54 -1.23 -6.93
N TYR A 130 -8.21 -2.33 -6.23
CA TYR A 130 -8.52 -3.69 -6.67
C TYR A 130 -10.04 -3.97 -6.70
N ASN A 131 -10.79 -3.30 -5.82
CA ASN A 131 -12.26 -3.36 -5.71
C ASN A 131 -13.00 -2.22 -6.47
N LYS A 132 -12.31 -1.47 -7.34
CA LYS A 132 -12.92 -0.45 -8.21
C LYS A 132 -13.34 -1.07 -9.55
N GLU A 133 -14.46 -0.62 -10.10
CA GLU A 133 -14.88 -0.95 -11.48
C GLU A 133 -13.90 -0.35 -12.52
N ILE A 134 -13.32 -1.20 -13.38
CA ILE A 134 -12.51 -0.81 -14.53
C ILE A 134 -13.34 -1.00 -15.80
N TYR A 135 -13.59 0.10 -16.53
CA TYR A 135 -14.39 0.06 -17.76
C TYR A 135 -13.51 -0.20 -19.00
N THR A 136 -13.59 -1.42 -19.54
CA THR A 136 -12.89 -1.83 -20.77
C THR A 136 -13.83 -1.81 -21.99
N THR A 137 -13.28 -2.03 -23.18
CA THR A 137 -14.07 -2.24 -24.41
C THR A 137 -14.82 -3.57 -24.42
N GLY A 138 -14.46 -4.54 -23.56
CA GLY A 138 -15.16 -5.82 -23.40
C GLY A 138 -16.26 -5.81 -22.35
N GLY A 139 -16.25 -4.84 -21.43
CA GLY A 139 -17.16 -4.76 -20.28
C GLY A 139 -16.49 -4.17 -19.04
N THR A 140 -17.17 -4.23 -17.90
CA THR A 140 -16.60 -3.86 -16.60
C THR A 140 -15.88 -5.06 -15.99
N ILE A 141 -14.66 -4.83 -15.46
CA ILE A 141 -13.89 -5.82 -14.68
C ILE A 141 -13.47 -5.23 -13.32
N THR A 142 -12.97 -6.07 -12.42
CA THR A 142 -12.28 -5.68 -11.18
C THR A 142 -11.05 -6.58 -11.01
N LEU A 143 -10.07 -6.16 -10.20
CA LEU A 143 -8.84 -6.93 -9.93
C LEU A 143 -8.93 -7.74 -8.62
N GLU A 144 -10.13 -8.02 -8.12
CA GLU A 144 -10.31 -8.74 -6.84
C GLU A 144 -9.78 -10.18 -6.89
N LYS A 145 -9.82 -10.83 -8.06
CA LYS A 145 -9.28 -12.18 -8.26
C LYS A 145 -7.75 -12.17 -8.21
N TYR A 146 -7.12 -11.36 -9.07
CA TYR A 146 -5.69 -11.11 -9.06
C TYR A 146 -5.18 -10.72 -7.66
N PHE A 147 -5.86 -9.82 -6.96
CA PHE A 147 -5.51 -9.46 -5.58
C PHE A 147 -5.52 -10.67 -4.63
N ARG A 148 -6.56 -11.51 -4.65
CA ARG A 148 -6.64 -12.70 -3.79
C ARG A 148 -5.57 -13.76 -4.16
N ALA A 149 -5.28 -13.95 -5.44
CA ALA A 149 -4.21 -14.84 -5.90
C ALA A 149 -2.82 -14.34 -5.49
N MET A 150 -2.52 -13.06 -5.70
CA MET A 150 -1.28 -12.42 -5.23
C MET A 150 -1.14 -12.48 -3.70
N MET A 151 -2.24 -12.24 -2.96
CA MET A 151 -2.25 -12.36 -1.51
C MET A 151 -2.00 -13.78 -1.02
N TRP A 152 -2.42 -14.82 -1.74
CA TRP A 152 -2.03 -16.19 -1.46
C TRP A 152 -0.52 -16.39 -1.70
N LEU A 153 -0.03 -16.05 -2.89
CA LEU A 153 1.34 -16.32 -3.34
C LEU A 153 2.44 -15.55 -2.57
N GLY A 154 2.11 -14.35 -2.07
CA GLY A 154 3.04 -13.49 -1.33
C GLY A 154 2.92 -13.54 0.20
N ARG A 155 1.89 -14.19 0.75
CA ARG A 155 1.68 -14.33 2.21
C ARG A 155 1.85 -15.75 2.72
N ILE A 156 1.39 -16.75 1.95
CA ILE A 156 1.48 -18.15 2.35
C ILE A 156 2.86 -18.69 2.00
N ASP A 157 3.57 -19.12 3.03
CA ASP A 157 4.98 -19.45 2.99
C ASP A 157 5.30 -20.86 3.45
N PHE A 158 6.42 -21.36 2.93
CA PHE A 158 7.12 -22.53 3.41
C PHE A 158 8.28 -22.05 4.31
N LEU A 159 8.20 -22.37 5.61
CA LEU A 159 9.23 -21.97 6.58
C LEU A 159 10.42 -22.91 6.47
N LEU A 160 11.58 -22.38 6.07
CA LEU A 160 12.81 -23.16 5.91
C LEU A 160 13.63 -23.23 7.20
N THR A 161 13.48 -22.25 8.09
CA THR A 161 13.99 -22.30 9.48
C THR A 161 12.86 -22.04 10.48
N ALA A 162 13.10 -22.35 11.76
CA ALA A 162 12.11 -22.16 12.82
C ALA A 162 11.85 -20.66 13.09
N PRO A 163 10.60 -20.24 13.38
CA PRO A 163 10.30 -18.92 13.93
C PRO A 163 10.81 -18.79 15.37
N PRO A 164 10.78 -17.57 15.96
CA PRO A 164 11.18 -17.34 17.35
C PRO A 164 10.57 -18.33 18.36
N GLU A 165 11.41 -18.85 19.26
CA GLU A 165 10.97 -19.64 20.41
C GLU A 165 10.03 -18.80 21.30
N ASN A 166 8.95 -19.40 21.81
CA ASN A 166 8.03 -18.74 22.73
C ASN A 166 7.44 -19.73 23.75
N PRO A 167 7.18 -19.31 25.00
CA PRO A 167 6.81 -20.22 26.10
C PRO A 167 5.37 -20.76 26.05
N TRP A 168 4.64 -20.55 24.93
CA TRP A 168 3.23 -20.92 24.79
C TRP A 168 2.94 -21.91 23.66
N GLU A 169 3.88 -22.09 22.74
CA GLU A 169 3.79 -23.02 21.61
C GLU A 169 4.97 -24.01 21.68
N PRO A 170 4.83 -25.27 21.22
CA PRO A 170 5.94 -26.20 21.18
C PRO A 170 6.95 -25.79 20.10
N ASP A 171 8.24 -26.02 20.34
CA ASP A 171 9.31 -25.79 19.36
C ASP A 171 9.03 -26.52 18.03
N TRP A 172 9.47 -25.96 16.90
CA TRP A 172 9.30 -26.59 15.58
C TRP A 172 10.22 -27.81 15.44
N THR A 173 9.66 -28.97 15.07
CA THR A 173 10.48 -30.19 14.95
C THR A 173 11.24 -30.23 13.62
N PRO A 174 12.37 -30.96 13.54
CA PRO A 174 13.10 -31.14 12.28
C PRO A 174 12.23 -31.75 11.18
N GLU A 175 11.26 -32.61 11.52
CA GLU A 175 10.32 -33.22 10.57
C GLU A 175 9.32 -32.21 10.00
N GLU A 176 8.86 -31.24 10.80
CA GLU A 176 7.98 -30.16 10.32
C GLU A 176 8.72 -29.21 9.36
N LEU A 177 9.95 -28.83 9.69
CA LEU A 177 10.80 -28.01 8.83
C LEU A 177 11.20 -28.79 7.56
N LEU A 178 11.50 -30.08 7.66
CA LEU A 178 11.81 -30.94 6.51
C LEU A 178 10.62 -31.01 5.54
N ARG A 179 9.39 -31.20 6.03
CA ARG A 179 8.18 -31.17 5.17
C ARG A 179 8.06 -29.84 4.43
N MET A 180 8.25 -28.72 5.12
CA MET A 180 8.22 -27.38 4.54
C MET A 180 9.32 -27.15 3.49
N GLN A 181 10.57 -27.54 3.78
CA GLN A 181 11.69 -27.44 2.85
C GLN A 181 11.50 -28.30 1.60
N LEU A 182 10.96 -29.52 1.75
CA LEU A 182 10.61 -30.38 0.62
C LEU A 182 9.49 -29.76 -0.23
N GLY A 183 8.46 -29.17 0.41
CA GLY A 183 7.39 -28.44 -0.29
C GLY A 183 7.93 -27.25 -1.09
N ALA A 184 8.81 -26.45 -0.50
CA ALA A 184 9.48 -25.34 -1.18
C ALA A 184 10.29 -25.80 -2.41
N LEU A 185 11.10 -26.85 -2.26
CA LEU A 185 11.91 -27.39 -3.36
C LEU A 185 11.05 -27.98 -4.49
N LEU A 186 10.00 -28.73 -4.16
CA LEU A 186 9.08 -29.31 -5.15
C LEU A 186 8.26 -28.23 -5.86
N LEU A 187 7.81 -27.18 -5.17
CA LEU A 187 7.15 -26.02 -5.79
C LEU A 187 8.09 -25.29 -6.75
N ASN A 188 9.37 -25.13 -6.37
CA ASN A 188 10.37 -24.49 -7.22
C ASN A 188 10.73 -25.36 -8.44
N GLU A 189 10.78 -26.69 -8.31
CA GLU A 189 10.96 -27.61 -9.44
C GLU A 189 9.80 -27.47 -10.45
N VAL A 190 8.55 -27.45 -9.99
CA VAL A 190 7.36 -27.25 -10.85
C VAL A 190 7.41 -25.89 -11.56
N LEU A 191 7.81 -24.83 -10.86
CA LEU A 191 7.95 -23.48 -11.39
C LEU A 191 9.01 -23.41 -12.51
N TYR A 192 10.16 -24.05 -12.34
CA TYR A 192 11.22 -24.07 -13.34
C TYR A 192 10.88 -24.96 -14.55
N ASP A 193 10.23 -26.11 -14.34
CA ASP A 193 9.93 -27.07 -15.41
C ASP A 193 8.59 -26.82 -16.15
N CYS A 194 7.69 -25.96 -15.62
CA CYS A 194 6.40 -25.67 -16.25
C CYS A 194 6.49 -25.00 -17.63
N GLY A 195 7.60 -24.31 -17.92
CA GLY A 195 7.87 -23.61 -19.19
C GLY A 195 7.63 -22.10 -19.16
N GLU A 196 6.82 -21.60 -18.23
CA GLU A 196 6.42 -20.17 -18.15
C GLU A 196 7.19 -19.37 -17.08
N LEU A 197 8.38 -19.82 -16.68
CA LEU A 197 9.24 -19.14 -15.68
C LEU A 197 9.53 -17.67 -16.02
N ASP A 198 9.58 -17.31 -17.31
CA ASP A 198 9.82 -15.93 -17.72
C ASP A 198 8.60 -15.01 -17.46
N ASN A 199 7.38 -15.55 -17.31
CA ASN A 199 6.23 -14.79 -16.83
C ASN A 199 6.36 -14.43 -15.34
N LEU A 200 6.93 -15.32 -14.51
CA LEU A 200 7.31 -14.99 -13.14
C LEU A 200 8.39 -13.90 -13.11
N ARG A 201 9.47 -14.06 -13.90
CA ARG A 201 10.57 -13.08 -13.95
C ARG A 201 10.10 -11.68 -14.35
N LYS A 202 9.22 -11.57 -15.34
CA LYS A 202 8.62 -10.29 -15.75
C LYS A 202 7.77 -9.65 -14.64
N HIS A 203 7.03 -10.47 -13.88
CA HIS A 203 6.25 -10.00 -12.73
C HIS A 203 7.18 -9.46 -11.64
N GLU A 204 8.18 -10.25 -11.27
CA GLU A 204 9.20 -9.90 -10.29
C GLU A 204 10.05 -8.69 -10.68
N GLU A 205 10.48 -8.57 -11.94
CA GLU A 205 11.23 -7.41 -12.46
C GLU A 205 10.41 -6.12 -12.34
N ILE A 206 9.12 -6.16 -12.71
CA ILE A 206 8.22 -5.00 -12.65
C ILE A 206 7.89 -4.61 -11.21
N ILE A 207 7.48 -5.56 -10.36
CA ILE A 207 7.13 -5.26 -8.97
C ILE A 207 8.36 -4.85 -8.16
N THR A 208 9.53 -5.45 -8.42
CA THR A 208 10.80 -5.05 -7.76
C THR A 208 11.21 -3.64 -8.14
N PHE A 209 11.05 -3.25 -9.42
CA PHE A 209 11.33 -1.88 -9.84
C PHE A 209 10.33 -0.86 -9.27
N MET A 210 9.03 -1.20 -9.21
CA MET A 210 7.98 -0.28 -8.77
C MET A 210 7.89 -0.13 -7.25
N VAL A 211 8.19 -1.19 -6.48
CA VAL A 211 7.91 -1.25 -5.03
C VAL A 211 9.18 -1.39 -4.20
N GLY A 212 10.08 -2.33 -4.56
CA GLY A 212 11.29 -2.66 -3.81
C GLY A 212 11.64 -4.15 -3.89
N PRO A 213 12.81 -4.57 -3.38
CA PRO A 213 13.23 -5.98 -3.35
C PRO A 213 12.38 -6.81 -2.39
N ASP A 214 12.47 -8.13 -2.46
CA ASP A 214 11.84 -9.04 -1.50
C ASP A 214 12.34 -8.91 -0.06
N ASP A 215 11.49 -9.37 0.86
CA ASP A 215 11.83 -9.61 2.27
C ASP A 215 11.65 -11.09 2.65
N ASN A 216 11.96 -11.99 1.71
CA ASN A 216 11.85 -13.44 1.82
C ASN A 216 12.74 -14.13 0.79
N LEU A 217 13.14 -15.38 1.03
CA LEU A 217 13.89 -16.16 0.04
C LEU A 217 13.05 -16.36 -1.23
N THR A 218 13.60 -15.93 -2.37
CA THR A 218 12.95 -15.98 -3.68
C THR A 218 13.15 -17.34 -4.39
N PRO A 219 12.37 -17.62 -5.46
CA PRO A 219 12.58 -18.78 -6.33
C PRO A 219 13.99 -18.90 -6.91
N GLU A 220 14.63 -17.80 -7.32
CA GLU A 220 15.96 -17.83 -7.90
C GLU A 220 17.06 -18.07 -6.85
N GLU A 221 16.94 -17.48 -5.65
CA GLU A 221 17.87 -17.74 -4.55
C GLU A 221 17.73 -19.16 -3.98
N LEU A 222 16.50 -19.68 -3.84
CA LEU A 222 16.29 -21.08 -3.48
C LEU A 222 16.87 -22.01 -4.54
N LYS A 223 16.83 -21.64 -5.82
CA LYS A 223 17.43 -22.43 -6.90
C LYS A 223 18.96 -22.43 -6.81
N ASP A 224 19.60 -21.27 -6.64
CA ASP A 224 21.06 -21.17 -6.51
C ASP A 224 21.57 -21.89 -5.25
N LEU A 225 20.90 -21.70 -4.11
CA LEU A 225 21.21 -22.37 -2.85
C LEU A 225 21.08 -23.89 -2.96
N SER A 226 20.02 -24.39 -3.60
CA SER A 226 19.80 -25.83 -3.76
C SER A 226 20.75 -26.45 -4.78
N ASP A 227 21.02 -25.83 -5.93
CA ASP A 227 21.97 -26.33 -6.93
C ASP A 227 23.42 -26.41 -6.38
N HIS A 228 23.80 -25.52 -5.47
CA HIS A 228 25.11 -25.54 -4.81
C HIS A 228 25.23 -26.49 -3.61
N THR A 229 24.10 -26.96 -3.05
CA THR A 229 24.08 -27.73 -1.78
C THR A 229 23.53 -29.15 -1.93
N LEU A 230 22.63 -29.38 -2.89
CA LEU A 230 21.86 -30.62 -3.05
C LEU A 230 22.04 -31.18 -4.47
N SER A 231 21.89 -32.50 -4.62
CA SER A 231 21.75 -33.17 -5.92
C SER A 231 20.29 -33.54 -6.26
N GLY A 232 19.35 -33.13 -5.40
CA GLY A 232 17.91 -33.37 -5.48
C GLY A 232 17.29 -33.29 -4.08
N ALA A 233 15.99 -32.98 -3.99
CA ALA A 233 15.31 -32.73 -2.71
C ALA A 233 15.45 -33.88 -1.69
N GLY A 234 15.54 -35.13 -2.16
CA GLY A 234 15.74 -36.32 -1.32
C GLY A 234 17.08 -36.38 -0.57
N ASN A 235 18.01 -35.45 -0.81
CA ASN A 235 19.19 -35.30 0.03
C ASN A 235 18.87 -34.75 1.44
N LEU A 236 17.76 -34.03 1.63
CA LEU A 236 17.36 -33.53 2.95
C LEU A 236 16.93 -34.63 3.94
N PHE A 237 16.80 -35.88 3.48
CA PHE A 237 16.64 -37.04 4.37
C PHE A 237 17.95 -37.53 5.01
N ASP A 238 19.10 -36.99 4.62
CA ASP A 238 20.38 -37.23 5.28
C ASP A 238 20.66 -36.13 6.31
N GLU A 239 20.84 -36.51 7.57
CA GLU A 239 21.00 -35.59 8.72
C GLU A 239 22.19 -34.62 8.53
N THR A 240 23.28 -35.06 7.89
CA THR A 240 24.45 -34.22 7.62
C THR A 240 24.14 -33.17 6.55
N THR A 241 23.43 -33.56 5.50
CA THR A 241 23.08 -32.69 4.38
C THR A 241 21.96 -31.72 4.75
N PHE A 242 20.97 -32.15 5.53
CA PHE A 242 19.97 -31.28 6.18
C PHE A 242 20.63 -30.25 7.10
N GLY A 243 21.58 -30.68 7.95
CA GLY A 243 22.35 -29.78 8.81
C GLY A 243 23.15 -28.73 8.02
N LEU A 244 23.77 -29.12 6.91
CA LEU A 244 24.48 -28.20 6.02
C LEU A 244 23.53 -27.22 5.31
N PHE A 245 22.35 -27.67 4.87
CA PHE A 245 21.33 -26.82 4.27
C PHE A 245 20.80 -25.79 5.28
N MET A 246 20.55 -26.22 6.52
CA MET A 246 20.22 -25.34 7.65
C MET A 246 21.34 -24.35 7.98
N GLU A 247 22.60 -24.77 7.99
CA GLU A 247 23.75 -23.85 8.15
C GLU A 247 23.74 -22.78 7.06
N LYS A 248 23.52 -23.18 5.80
CA LYS A 248 23.50 -22.25 4.65
C LYS A 248 22.33 -21.26 4.69
N LEU A 249 21.14 -21.70 5.06
CA LEU A 249 19.97 -20.82 5.24
C LEU A 249 20.23 -19.73 6.29
N ASN A 250 20.90 -20.07 7.39
CA ASN A 250 21.24 -19.13 8.47
C ASN A 250 22.57 -18.38 8.27
N ALA A 251 23.25 -18.57 7.13
CA ALA A 251 24.58 -17.97 6.85
C ALA A 251 24.54 -16.69 5.99
N SER A 252 23.36 -16.23 5.56
CA SER A 252 23.20 -14.95 4.87
C SER A 252 22.02 -14.15 5.39
N ASP A 253 22.26 -12.87 5.72
CA ASP A 253 21.23 -11.89 6.06
C ASP A 253 20.32 -11.54 4.86
N ASP A 254 20.74 -11.91 3.65
CA ASP A 254 19.97 -11.73 2.41
C ASP A 254 18.74 -12.67 2.36
N TYR A 255 18.83 -13.86 2.95
CA TYR A 255 17.74 -14.85 2.98
C TYR A 255 16.73 -14.61 4.12
N GLY A 256 17.08 -13.75 5.09
CA GLY A 256 16.25 -13.44 6.26
C GLY A 256 15.22 -12.35 6.00
N GLN A 257 13.98 -12.58 6.43
CA GLN A 257 12.96 -11.53 6.49
C GLN A 257 13.33 -10.51 7.59
N LYS A 258 13.18 -9.22 7.28
CA LYS A 258 13.51 -8.09 8.18
C LYS A 258 12.25 -7.51 8.82
N ILE A 259 11.08 -7.71 8.20
CA ILE A 259 9.78 -7.24 8.65
C ILE A 259 8.91 -8.44 9.01
N MET A 260 8.46 -8.52 10.26
CA MET A 260 7.57 -9.58 10.76
C MET A 260 6.18 -9.50 10.10
N SER A 261 6.07 -10.08 8.91
CA SER A 261 4.87 -10.00 8.06
C SER A 261 3.81 -11.04 8.45
N ASN A 262 4.20 -12.10 9.17
CA ASN A 262 3.34 -13.16 9.70
C ASN A 262 3.21 -13.05 11.23
N PHE A 263 2.09 -13.53 11.79
CA PHE A 263 1.86 -13.49 13.23
C PHE A 263 2.64 -14.59 13.94
N PHE A 264 3.60 -14.19 14.79
CA PHE A 264 4.30 -15.07 15.73
C PHE A 264 4.10 -14.57 17.17
N TYR A 265 4.10 -15.47 18.15
CA TYR A 265 4.32 -15.06 19.53
C TYR A 265 5.81 -14.84 19.78
N VAL A 266 6.15 -13.78 20.50
CA VAL A 266 7.48 -13.47 21.00
C VAL A 266 7.42 -13.48 22.52
N ASP A 267 8.40 -14.07 23.20
CA ASP A 267 8.45 -14.07 24.66
C ASP A 267 8.66 -12.63 25.21
N PRO A 268 7.75 -12.11 26.06
CA PRO A 268 7.89 -10.78 26.67
C PRO A 268 8.83 -10.76 27.88
N MET A 269 9.27 -11.92 28.37
CA MET A 269 10.11 -12.08 29.56
C MET A 269 11.61 -12.09 29.25
N THR A 270 11.98 -11.97 27.97
CA THR A 270 13.37 -11.86 27.47
C THR A 270 13.55 -10.55 26.70
N ASP A 271 14.75 -9.99 26.72
CA ASP A 271 15.16 -8.83 25.92
C ASP A 271 15.56 -9.18 24.48
N ASP A 272 15.74 -10.47 24.17
CA ASP A 272 15.91 -10.97 22.81
C ASP A 272 14.60 -10.85 21.99
N PRO A 273 14.56 -10.09 20.87
CA PRO A 273 13.37 -10.00 20.02
C PRO A 273 13.15 -11.25 19.14
N GLY A 274 14.13 -12.15 19.07
CA GLY A 274 14.10 -13.36 18.24
C GLY A 274 14.45 -13.12 16.78
N ASN A 275 15.18 -14.07 16.19
CA ASN A 275 15.44 -14.12 14.76
C ASN A 275 14.16 -14.53 14.01
N LEU A 276 13.76 -13.75 13.01
CA LEU A 276 12.65 -14.11 12.14
C LEU A 276 13.06 -15.26 11.19
N PRO A 277 12.15 -16.18 10.82
CA PRO A 277 12.52 -17.36 10.06
C PRO A 277 12.86 -17.04 8.60
N VAL A 278 13.72 -17.84 7.99
CA VAL A 278 13.87 -17.89 6.53
C VAL A 278 12.57 -18.46 5.96
N SER A 279 11.87 -17.64 5.21
CA SER A 279 10.54 -17.89 4.66
C SER A 279 10.67 -17.94 3.13
N PHE A 280 10.22 -19.03 2.50
CA PHE A 280 10.15 -19.14 1.04
C PHE A 280 8.75 -18.81 0.54
N LYS A 281 8.68 -17.93 -0.47
CA LYS A 281 7.44 -17.51 -1.14
C LYS A 281 7.66 -17.40 -2.65
N MET A 282 6.60 -17.58 -3.43
CA MET A 282 6.68 -17.59 -4.89
C MET A 282 6.70 -16.17 -5.50
N LEU A 283 5.90 -15.24 -4.96
CA LEU A 283 5.84 -13.83 -5.37
C LEU A 283 5.77 -12.96 -4.10
N GLY A 284 6.91 -12.69 -3.50
CA GLY A 284 6.99 -12.17 -2.13
C GLY A 284 6.42 -10.77 -1.93
N GLN A 285 5.97 -10.49 -0.71
CA GLN A 285 5.71 -9.12 -0.28
C GLN A 285 7.04 -8.37 -0.15
N LYS A 286 7.16 -7.24 -0.84
CA LYS A 286 8.43 -6.50 -0.97
C LYS A 286 8.77 -5.69 0.29
N PHE A 287 10.07 -5.57 0.56
CA PHE A 287 10.64 -4.77 1.63
C PHE A 287 10.34 -3.28 1.41
N LEU A 288 9.64 -2.68 2.37
CA LEU A 288 9.37 -1.25 2.42
C LEU A 288 10.08 -0.63 3.62
N VAL A 289 10.94 0.36 3.38
CA VAL A 289 11.84 0.93 4.41
C VAL A 289 11.08 1.65 5.53
N ASP A 290 9.93 2.25 5.24
CA ASP A 290 9.03 2.84 6.23
C ASP A 290 8.30 1.77 7.04
N SER A 291 7.93 0.65 6.43
CA SER A 291 7.36 -0.51 7.12
C SER A 291 8.38 -1.21 8.02
N TYR A 292 9.67 -1.21 7.65
CA TYR A 292 10.76 -1.64 8.53
C TYR A 292 10.97 -0.69 9.72
N VAL A 293 10.95 0.63 9.48
CA VAL A 293 10.93 1.63 10.58
C VAL A 293 9.73 1.38 11.50
N PHE A 294 8.56 1.08 10.96
CA PHE A 294 7.35 0.77 11.73
C PHE A 294 7.47 -0.53 12.56
N SER A 295 8.14 -1.58 12.08
CA SER A 295 8.39 -2.78 12.89
C SER A 295 9.41 -2.54 14.01
N GLU A 296 10.45 -1.73 13.78
CA GLU A 296 11.46 -1.43 14.80
C GLU A 296 10.97 -0.49 15.93
N VAL A 297 9.78 0.10 15.80
CA VAL A 297 9.20 1.03 16.79
C VAL A 297 7.92 0.50 17.46
N VAL A 298 7.75 -0.81 17.57
CA VAL A 298 6.64 -1.48 18.27
C VAL A 298 7.10 -2.50 19.33
N PHE A 299 6.14 -3.13 20.01
CA PHE A 299 6.29 -3.87 21.27
C PHE A 299 7.50 -4.81 21.41
N ASP A 300 7.77 -5.67 20.44
CA ASP A 300 8.82 -6.69 20.54
C ASP A 300 10.24 -6.13 20.36
N ARG A 301 10.38 -4.93 19.79
CA ARG A 301 11.65 -4.25 19.50
C ARG A 301 12.02 -3.18 20.53
N ILE A 302 11.05 -2.53 21.18
CA ILE A 302 11.32 -1.50 22.20
C ILE A 302 11.71 -2.12 23.55
N ILE A 303 13.02 -2.23 23.81
CA ILE A 303 13.58 -2.65 25.10
C ILE A 303 13.88 -1.43 25.99
N TYR A 304 13.39 -1.43 27.23
CA TYR A 304 13.74 -0.41 28.24
C TYR A 304 13.96 -1.06 29.62
N GLN A 305 15.12 -0.80 30.23
CA GLN A 305 15.56 -1.38 31.51
C GLN A 305 15.57 -2.94 31.56
N GLY A 306 15.52 -3.61 30.40
CA GLY A 306 15.44 -5.08 30.30
C GLY A 306 14.02 -5.61 30.14
N GLU A 307 13.01 -4.75 29.96
CA GLU A 307 11.61 -5.12 29.72
C GLU A 307 11.13 -4.62 28.34
N LYS A 308 10.28 -5.40 27.65
CA LYS A 308 9.65 -5.03 26.38
C LYS A 308 8.48 -4.06 26.60
N ILE A 309 8.46 -2.94 25.88
CA ILE A 309 7.51 -1.83 26.10
C ILE A 309 6.37 -1.86 25.09
N TRP A 310 5.14 -2.07 25.57
CA TRP A 310 3.96 -2.22 24.73
C TRP A 310 3.57 -0.93 23.98
N ARG A 311 4.04 -0.81 22.73
CA ARG A 311 3.48 0.05 21.68
C ARG A 311 2.80 -0.84 20.63
N PRO A 312 1.46 -0.79 20.49
CA PRO A 312 0.71 -1.72 19.62
C PRO A 312 0.66 -1.32 18.14
N MET A 313 0.95 -0.05 17.82
CA MET A 313 0.96 0.47 16.45
C MET A 313 2.00 1.60 16.32
N PRO A 314 2.63 1.76 15.14
CA PRO A 314 3.44 2.92 14.79
C PRO A 314 2.57 4.17 14.56
N ASP A 315 3.22 5.29 14.27
CA ASP A 315 2.62 6.54 13.82
C ASP A 315 3.28 6.94 12.47
N PRO A 316 2.55 7.45 11.46
CA PRO A 316 3.15 7.92 10.21
C PRO A 316 4.29 8.95 10.38
N LEU A 317 4.32 9.68 11.51
CA LEU A 317 5.42 10.58 11.85
C LEU A 317 6.74 9.85 12.16
N ASP A 318 6.73 8.57 12.59
CA ASP A 318 7.95 7.77 12.77
C ASP A 318 8.72 7.67 11.44
N ALA A 319 8.01 7.40 10.33
CA ALA A 319 8.60 7.32 8.99
C ALA A 319 9.12 8.68 8.52
N MET A 320 8.39 9.77 8.77
CA MET A 320 8.84 11.12 8.41
C MET A 320 10.08 11.55 9.22
N ALA A 321 10.15 11.20 10.50
CA ALA A 321 11.33 11.42 11.33
C ALA A 321 12.53 10.58 10.86
N ALA A 322 12.33 9.31 10.51
CA ALA A 322 13.38 8.45 9.96
C ALA A 322 13.90 8.93 8.58
N LEU A 323 13.04 9.59 7.79
CA LEU A 323 13.42 10.27 6.54
C LEU A 323 14.08 11.65 6.77
N GLY A 324 14.36 12.03 8.02
CA GLY A 324 15.14 13.23 8.38
C GLY A 324 14.32 14.50 8.61
N ASN A 325 13.00 14.38 8.81
CA ASN A 325 12.16 15.54 9.12
C ASN A 325 12.18 15.87 10.62
N GLU A 326 13.03 16.82 11.02
CA GLU A 326 13.10 17.35 12.41
C GLU A 326 11.77 18.02 12.84
N ASP A 327 10.97 18.53 11.90
CA ASP A 327 9.63 19.04 12.21
C ASP A 327 8.63 17.90 12.46
N ALA A 328 8.90 16.65 12.05
CA ALA A 328 8.10 15.49 12.48
C ALA A 328 8.39 15.11 13.93
N LEU A 329 9.65 15.22 14.38
CA LEU A 329 10.00 15.17 15.81
C LEU A 329 9.41 16.35 16.60
N THR A 330 9.16 17.48 15.93
CA THR A 330 8.53 18.67 16.53
C THR A 330 7.01 18.70 16.30
N LEU A 331 6.44 17.69 15.65
CA LEU A 331 5.01 17.41 15.71
C LEU A 331 4.72 16.56 16.97
N LEU A 332 5.11 17.12 18.14
CA LEU A 332 4.95 16.50 19.45
C LEU A 332 4.29 17.31 20.61
N GLU A 333 4.47 18.60 20.98
CA GLU A 333 5.14 19.84 20.51
C GLU A 333 4.35 20.94 19.73
N GLN A 334 3.07 21.10 20.06
CA GLN A 334 2.18 22.24 19.76
C GLN A 334 0.72 21.82 19.42
N GLU A 335 0.57 20.83 18.54
CA GLU A 335 -0.65 20.58 17.75
C GLU A 335 -1.34 19.19 17.87
N LEU A 336 -1.27 18.23 18.80
CA LEU A 336 -0.39 17.74 19.89
C LEU A 336 0.42 18.69 20.80
N ASP A 337 0.08 19.15 22.01
CA ASP A 337 -1.11 19.14 22.89
C ASP A 337 -2.22 18.18 22.43
N ASN A 338 -3.04 18.66 21.50
CA ASN A 338 -4.06 17.98 20.71
C ASN A 338 -4.76 19.10 19.91
N TYR A 339 -4.37 19.29 18.65
CA TYR A 339 -4.94 20.10 17.56
C TYR A 339 -5.52 21.50 17.90
N LYS A 340 -4.75 22.60 17.73
CA LYS A 340 -5.08 24.00 18.10
C LYS A 340 -4.92 25.02 16.94
N TYR A 341 -6.00 25.31 16.20
CA TYR A 341 -6.01 26.19 15.01
C TYR A 341 -6.71 27.57 15.15
N ALA A 342 -6.79 28.15 16.35
CA ALA A 342 -7.70 29.28 16.66
C ALA A 342 -7.47 30.61 15.89
N SER A 343 -6.30 30.82 15.28
CA SER A 343 -5.93 32.06 14.56
C SER A 343 -6.76 32.34 13.31
N ASN A 344 -7.11 31.30 12.55
CA ASN A 344 -7.57 31.45 11.16
C ASN A 344 -8.96 32.12 11.08
N LEU A 345 -9.83 31.81 12.04
CA LEU A 345 -11.17 32.41 12.16
C LEU A 345 -11.13 33.90 12.52
N ALA A 346 -10.09 34.35 13.23
CA ALA A 346 -9.95 35.76 13.62
C ALA A 346 -9.67 36.66 12.39
N GLY A 347 -8.83 36.20 11.46
CA GLY A 347 -8.50 36.94 10.23
C GLY A 347 -9.71 37.18 9.33
N LEU A 348 -10.53 36.16 9.09
CA LEU A 348 -11.75 36.27 8.29
C LEU A 348 -12.77 37.26 8.89
N ARG A 349 -12.90 37.27 10.23
CA ARG A 349 -13.77 38.20 10.95
C ARG A 349 -13.28 39.66 10.86
N TYR A 350 -11.99 39.91 10.72
CA TYR A 350 -11.45 41.26 10.51
C TYR A 350 -11.88 41.81 9.14
N LEU A 351 -11.59 41.07 8.07
CA LEU A 351 -11.91 41.45 6.68
C LEU A 351 -13.41 41.73 6.46
N VAL A 352 -14.29 40.89 6.99
CA VAL A 352 -15.76 41.03 6.85
C VAL A 352 -16.32 42.26 7.61
N ASN A 353 -15.50 42.95 8.40
CA ASN A 353 -15.86 44.18 9.11
C ASN A 353 -15.15 45.44 8.59
N SER A 354 -14.27 45.34 7.59
CA SER A 354 -13.66 46.49 6.91
C SER A 354 -14.42 46.96 5.66
N TYR A 355 -15.54 46.31 5.29
CA TYR A 355 -16.42 46.76 4.21
C TYR A 355 -17.34 47.91 4.66
N ASP A 356 -17.41 48.95 3.83
CA ASP A 356 -18.12 50.22 4.03
C ASP A 356 -19.59 50.20 3.57
N GLU A 357 -20.31 51.30 3.80
CA GLU A 357 -21.73 51.43 3.44
C GLU A 357 -21.95 51.31 1.92
N ASP A 358 -21.05 51.84 1.08
CA ASP A 358 -21.08 51.70 -0.38
C ASP A 358 -21.13 50.21 -0.81
N PHE A 359 -20.37 49.32 -0.15
CA PHE A 359 -20.43 47.89 -0.41
C PHE A 359 -21.78 47.25 0.01
N TRP A 360 -22.34 47.64 1.17
CA TRP A 360 -23.60 47.09 1.68
C TRP A 360 -24.84 47.62 0.93
N GLU A 361 -24.79 48.84 0.38
CA GLU A 361 -25.86 49.41 -0.46
C GLU A 361 -25.73 49.06 -1.96
N GLN A 362 -24.58 48.50 -2.39
CA GLN A 362 -24.27 48.20 -3.80
C GLN A 362 -25.32 47.35 -4.55
N SER A 363 -26.05 46.49 -3.85
CA SER A 363 -27.09 45.64 -4.46
C SER A 363 -28.12 45.18 -3.44
N LEU A 364 -29.35 44.87 -3.87
CA LEU A 364 -30.42 44.34 -3.01
C LEU A 364 -29.99 43.09 -2.22
N TYR A 365 -29.09 42.28 -2.77
CA TYR A 365 -28.51 41.11 -2.10
C TYR A 365 -27.58 41.52 -0.95
N ASN A 366 -26.65 42.45 -1.20
CA ASN A 366 -25.76 42.98 -0.15
C ASN A 366 -26.55 43.76 0.91
N THR A 367 -27.58 44.51 0.52
CA THR A 367 -28.42 45.29 1.45
C THR A 367 -29.26 44.38 2.34
N TRP A 368 -29.76 43.25 1.81
CA TRP A 368 -30.40 42.21 2.62
C TRP A 368 -29.40 41.58 3.59
N LEU A 369 -28.17 41.24 3.16
CA LEU A 369 -27.12 40.78 4.08
C LEU A 369 -26.76 41.84 5.15
N GLY A 370 -26.70 43.12 4.79
CA GLY A 370 -26.51 44.24 5.71
C GLY A 370 -27.64 44.35 6.74
N ALA A 371 -28.90 44.20 6.30
CA ALA A 371 -30.05 44.13 7.19
C ALA A 371 -29.96 42.91 8.15
N LEU A 372 -29.50 41.75 7.69
CA LEU A 372 -29.26 40.61 8.58
C LEU A 372 -28.13 40.87 9.58
N ARG A 373 -27.06 41.60 9.21
CA ARG A 373 -26.01 42.05 10.15
C ARG A 373 -26.57 42.95 11.26
N SER A 374 -27.64 43.71 11.01
CA SER A 374 -28.28 44.56 12.05
C SER A 374 -28.98 43.77 13.17
N LEU A 375 -29.25 42.47 12.96
CA LEU A 375 -29.84 41.58 13.97
C LEU A 375 -28.80 40.97 14.93
N ASN A 376 -27.52 41.29 14.77
CA ASN A 376 -26.47 40.89 15.69
C ASN A 376 -26.70 41.47 17.10
N PRO A 377 -26.28 40.79 18.19
CA PRO A 377 -26.44 41.30 19.55
C PRO A 377 -25.81 42.70 19.71
N PRO A 378 -26.53 43.68 20.30
CA PRO A 378 -26.00 45.03 20.49
C PRO A 378 -24.91 45.05 21.55
N SER A 379 -24.03 46.05 21.49
CA SER A 379 -22.97 46.27 22.49
C SER A 379 -23.49 46.61 23.90
N SER A 380 -24.78 46.94 24.02
CA SER A 380 -25.51 47.03 25.29
C SER A 380 -26.99 46.70 25.09
N ALA A 381 -27.56 45.94 26.02
CA ALA A 381 -29.00 45.65 26.07
C ALA A 381 -29.76 46.57 27.05
N ALA A 382 -29.08 47.58 27.62
CA ALA A 382 -29.68 48.49 28.60
C ALA A 382 -30.83 49.31 27.99
N GLY A 383 -31.99 49.29 28.64
CA GLY A 383 -33.21 49.97 28.17
C GLY A 383 -34.07 49.17 27.19
N LEU A 384 -33.61 48.00 26.72
CA LEU A 384 -34.45 47.09 25.92
C LEU A 384 -35.47 46.36 26.81
N PRO A 385 -36.62 45.91 26.25
CA PRO A 385 -37.55 45.01 26.94
C PRO A 385 -36.86 43.78 27.53
N TYR A 386 -37.27 43.34 28.72
CA TYR A 386 -36.56 42.30 29.49
C TYR A 386 -36.28 41.00 28.71
N PHE A 387 -37.23 40.54 27.89
CA PHE A 387 -37.03 39.33 27.06
C PHE A 387 -35.88 39.49 26.06
N MET A 388 -35.67 40.70 25.51
CA MET A 388 -34.61 41.00 24.56
C MET A 388 -33.21 41.05 25.19
N GLN A 389 -33.12 41.10 26.52
CA GLN A 389 -31.87 41.05 27.27
C GLN A 389 -31.38 39.60 27.49
N THR A 390 -32.11 38.58 27.00
CA THR A 390 -31.82 37.17 27.26
C THR A 390 -31.05 36.49 26.12
N THR A 391 -30.17 35.56 26.47
CA THR A 391 -29.47 34.70 25.50
C THR A 391 -30.43 33.92 24.59
N ALA A 392 -31.61 33.54 25.10
CA ALA A 392 -32.65 32.86 24.31
C ALA A 392 -33.17 33.75 23.17
N TRP A 393 -33.34 35.06 23.39
CA TRP A 393 -33.71 36.00 22.33
C TRP A 393 -32.58 36.19 21.30
N HIS A 394 -31.32 36.24 21.73
CA HIS A 394 -30.19 36.29 20.80
C HIS A 394 -30.12 35.03 19.91
N HIS A 395 -30.38 33.84 20.46
CA HIS A 395 -30.44 32.60 19.68
C HIS A 395 -31.65 32.57 18.72
N GLU A 396 -32.79 33.12 19.11
CA GLU A 396 -33.95 33.26 18.22
C GLU A 396 -33.69 34.26 17.09
N LYS A 397 -32.95 35.36 17.34
CA LYS A 397 -32.48 36.25 16.27
C LYS A 397 -31.45 35.57 15.36
N LEU A 398 -30.55 34.74 15.88
CA LEU A 398 -29.63 33.95 15.06
C LEU A 398 -30.38 32.96 14.14
N ASN A 399 -31.41 32.27 14.65
CA ASN A 399 -32.30 31.45 13.81
C ASN A 399 -33.04 32.29 12.76
N THR A 400 -33.44 33.53 13.09
CA THR A 400 -34.01 34.47 12.10
C THR A 400 -32.99 34.80 10.99
N GLN A 401 -31.76 35.13 11.36
CA GLN A 401 -30.66 35.46 10.43
C GLN A 401 -30.38 34.29 9.49
N LEU A 402 -30.18 33.08 10.04
CA LEU A 402 -29.89 31.87 9.26
C LEU A 402 -31.04 31.48 8.32
N THR A 403 -32.29 31.55 8.78
CA THR A 403 -33.46 31.24 7.95
C THR A 403 -33.59 32.21 6.77
N SER A 404 -33.44 33.52 7.02
CA SER A 404 -33.55 34.53 5.98
C SER A 404 -32.35 34.53 5.03
N TRP A 405 -31.15 34.20 5.51
CA TRP A 405 -29.96 33.96 4.68
C TRP A 405 -30.13 32.75 3.75
N ALA A 406 -30.71 31.65 4.24
CA ALA A 406 -30.99 30.47 3.43
C ALA A 406 -32.04 30.76 2.35
N GLN A 407 -33.09 31.52 2.68
CA GLN A 407 -34.07 32.04 1.71
C GLN A 407 -33.40 32.94 0.65
N LEU A 408 -32.57 33.90 1.07
CA LEU A 408 -31.82 34.77 0.16
C LEU A 408 -30.91 33.98 -0.80
N ARG A 409 -30.25 32.91 -0.32
CA ARG A 409 -29.46 31.99 -1.16
C ARG A 409 -30.31 31.13 -2.09
N HIS A 410 -31.51 30.72 -1.68
CA HIS A 410 -32.46 29.96 -2.48
C HIS A 410 -33.08 30.81 -3.60
N ASP A 411 -33.56 32.01 -3.28
CA ASP A 411 -34.25 32.87 -4.25
C ASP A 411 -33.28 33.43 -5.30
N ASN A 412 -31.98 33.46 -4.99
CA ASN A 412 -30.89 33.79 -5.90
C ASN A 412 -30.11 32.56 -6.39
N ILE A 413 -30.61 31.32 -6.25
CA ILE A 413 -29.87 30.08 -6.54
C ILE A 413 -29.34 29.99 -7.98
N LEU A 414 -30.00 30.67 -8.93
CA LEU A 414 -29.65 30.76 -10.34
C LEU A 414 -28.63 31.87 -10.66
N TYR A 415 -28.51 32.89 -9.81
CA TYR A 415 -27.76 34.13 -10.08
C TYR A 415 -26.56 34.33 -9.14
N GLY A 416 -26.62 33.80 -7.93
CA GLY A 416 -25.49 33.72 -7.01
C GLY A 416 -24.61 32.51 -7.36
N LYS A 417 -23.29 32.72 -7.45
CA LYS A 417 -22.34 31.62 -7.63
C LYS A 417 -22.45 30.63 -6.47
N GLN A 418 -22.57 29.35 -6.79
CA GLN A 418 -22.56 28.29 -5.79
C GLN A 418 -21.16 28.07 -5.21
N SER A 419 -21.13 27.56 -3.98
CA SER A 419 -19.91 27.27 -3.24
C SER A 419 -19.49 25.83 -3.54
N TYR A 420 -18.61 25.65 -4.52
CA TYR A 420 -18.04 24.35 -4.90
C TYR A 420 -16.60 24.22 -4.39
N THR A 421 -16.16 23.00 -4.10
CA THR A 421 -14.76 22.58 -4.28
C THR A 421 -14.53 22.26 -5.76
N GLY A 422 -13.38 22.65 -6.31
CA GLY A 422 -13.21 22.78 -7.77
C GLY A 422 -12.81 21.51 -8.52
N GLY A 423 -13.44 21.28 -9.67
CA GLY A 423 -12.89 20.48 -10.79
C GLY A 423 -12.29 21.40 -11.87
N THR A 424 -11.45 20.87 -12.75
CA THR A 424 -10.52 21.67 -13.58
C THR A 424 -10.96 21.89 -15.04
N SER A 425 -10.50 23.01 -15.63
CA SER A 425 -10.35 23.22 -17.08
C SER A 425 -9.37 24.37 -17.33
N CYS A 426 -8.74 24.42 -18.51
CA CYS A 426 -7.49 25.18 -18.70
C CYS A 426 -7.65 26.68 -18.98
N SER A 427 -6.82 27.46 -18.28
CA SER A 427 -6.33 28.79 -18.64
C SER A 427 -4.92 28.92 -18.04
N PHE A 428 -4.06 29.80 -18.56
CA PHE A 428 -2.68 29.98 -18.08
C PHE A 428 -2.45 31.39 -17.48
N PRO A 429 -2.92 31.67 -16.24
CA PRO A 429 -2.47 32.80 -15.44
C PRO A 429 -0.97 32.76 -15.11
N VAL A 430 -0.43 33.92 -14.72
CA VAL A 430 0.85 33.99 -14.01
C VAL A 430 0.72 33.14 -12.73
N THR A 431 1.66 32.20 -12.58
CA THR A 431 1.61 31.13 -11.58
C THR A 431 2.91 31.16 -10.77
N TYR A 432 2.79 31.14 -9.45
CA TYR A 432 3.91 30.97 -8.52
C TYR A 432 4.11 29.48 -8.25
N VAL A 433 5.35 29.01 -8.30
CA VAL A 433 5.71 27.61 -8.01
C VAL A 433 6.23 27.56 -6.57
N GLU A 434 5.93 26.48 -5.84
CA GLU A 434 6.50 26.32 -4.51
C GLU A 434 8.03 26.06 -4.61
N PRO A 435 8.90 26.86 -3.97
CA PRO A 435 10.30 26.95 -4.36
C PRO A 435 11.18 25.81 -3.79
N TYR A 436 10.84 24.55 -4.10
CA TYR A 436 11.58 23.35 -3.74
C TYR A 436 12.22 22.68 -4.98
N PRO A 437 13.30 23.24 -5.56
CA PRO A 437 13.90 22.70 -6.78
C PRO A 437 14.41 21.25 -6.61
N ASP A 438 14.94 20.90 -5.44
CA ASP A 438 15.42 19.54 -5.14
C ASP A 438 14.30 18.49 -5.16
N LEU A 439 13.06 18.88 -4.85
CA LEU A 439 11.89 18.00 -4.97
C LEU A 439 11.60 17.73 -6.45
N TYR A 440 11.48 18.78 -7.26
CA TYR A 440 11.22 18.64 -8.70
C TYR A 440 12.36 17.89 -9.41
N HIS A 441 13.62 18.11 -9.02
CA HIS A 441 14.75 17.33 -9.51
C HIS A 441 14.61 15.83 -9.21
N ARG A 442 14.22 15.45 -7.99
CA ARG A 442 13.98 14.04 -7.62
C ARG A 442 12.80 13.43 -8.38
N LEU A 443 11.73 14.19 -8.58
CA LEU A 443 10.54 13.77 -9.32
C LEU A 443 10.81 13.63 -10.83
N LYS A 444 11.70 14.45 -11.39
CA LYS A 444 12.26 14.30 -12.74
C LYS A 444 13.07 13.01 -12.87
N VAL A 445 14.00 12.75 -11.94
CA VAL A 445 14.81 11.52 -11.93
C VAL A 445 13.93 10.28 -11.78
N PHE A 446 12.92 10.31 -10.91
CA PHE A 446 11.91 9.25 -10.78
C PHE A 446 11.25 8.92 -12.14
N ALA A 447 10.78 9.94 -12.85
CA ALA A 447 10.09 9.75 -14.13
C ALA A 447 11.05 9.33 -15.26
N GLN A 448 12.28 9.83 -15.28
CA GLN A 448 13.32 9.39 -16.23
C GLN A 448 13.69 7.91 -16.02
N ASN A 449 13.80 7.47 -14.76
CA ASN A 449 14.02 6.06 -14.42
C ASN A 449 12.81 5.20 -14.86
N ALA A 450 11.59 5.64 -14.55
CA ALA A 450 10.36 4.91 -14.91
C ALA A 450 10.17 4.79 -16.43
N SER A 451 10.36 5.87 -17.18
CA SER A 451 10.31 5.86 -18.66
C SER A 451 11.34 4.88 -19.25
N GLY A 452 12.61 4.98 -18.83
CA GLY A 452 13.67 4.10 -19.31
C GLY A 452 13.47 2.62 -18.95
N PHE A 453 12.91 2.34 -17.77
CA PHE A 453 12.55 0.98 -17.37
C PHE A 453 11.38 0.44 -18.20
N PHE A 454 10.28 1.20 -18.34
CA PHE A 454 9.10 0.74 -19.08
C PHE A 454 9.32 0.64 -20.59
N ASP A 455 10.29 1.35 -21.19
CA ASP A 455 10.74 1.02 -22.55
C ASP A 455 11.51 -0.31 -22.60
N GLY A 456 12.37 -0.56 -21.61
CA GLY A 456 13.18 -1.77 -21.50
C GLY A 456 12.38 -3.05 -21.26
N VAL A 457 11.62 -3.13 -20.16
CA VAL A 457 10.93 -4.36 -19.73
C VAL A 457 9.81 -4.77 -20.70
N PHE A 458 9.14 -3.79 -21.33
CA PHE A 458 8.15 -4.02 -22.38
C PHE A 458 8.78 -4.00 -23.79
N SER A 459 10.07 -4.30 -23.93
CA SER A 459 10.74 -4.35 -25.25
C SER A 459 10.36 -5.64 -26.00
N GLY A 460 9.68 -5.47 -27.14
CA GLY A 460 9.10 -6.57 -27.93
C GLY A 460 7.63 -6.87 -27.61
N GLU A 461 7.12 -6.40 -26.47
CA GLU A 461 5.72 -6.61 -26.06
C GLU A 461 4.74 -5.71 -26.82
N MET A 462 3.62 -6.27 -27.27
CA MET A 462 2.57 -5.53 -28.01
C MET A 462 1.50 -4.93 -27.08
N LEU A 463 1.93 -4.26 -26.01
CA LEU A 463 1.05 -3.66 -25.00
C LEU A 463 0.54 -2.28 -25.45
N PRO A 464 -0.79 -2.06 -25.63
CA PRO A 464 -1.34 -0.77 -26.03
C PRO A 464 -1.05 0.37 -25.04
N VAL A 465 -0.86 0.03 -23.76
CA VAL A 465 -0.54 1.00 -22.70
C VAL A 465 0.94 1.43 -22.70
N LYS A 466 1.87 0.66 -23.30
CA LYS A 466 3.33 0.93 -23.22
C LYS A 466 3.66 2.37 -23.62
N THR A 467 3.23 2.79 -24.81
CA THR A 467 3.50 4.14 -25.33
C THR A 467 2.86 5.22 -24.44
N ALA A 468 1.66 4.98 -23.91
CA ALA A 468 1.00 5.95 -23.03
C ALA A 468 1.71 6.13 -21.67
N ILE A 469 2.34 5.07 -21.14
CA ILE A 469 3.15 5.13 -19.91
C ILE A 469 4.46 5.90 -20.15
N ILE A 470 5.15 5.61 -21.26
CA ILE A 470 6.41 6.28 -21.64
C ILE A 470 6.15 7.76 -21.95
N ASP A 471 5.19 8.07 -22.83
CA ASP A 471 4.78 9.44 -23.15
C ASP A 471 4.37 10.21 -21.88
N TYR A 472 3.71 9.56 -20.92
CA TYR A 472 3.37 10.18 -19.63
C TYR A 472 4.63 10.51 -18.81
N TYR A 473 5.54 9.55 -18.60
CA TYR A 473 6.71 9.76 -17.75
C TYR A 473 7.72 10.71 -18.36
N ASP A 474 7.97 10.65 -19.67
CA ASP A 474 8.80 11.64 -20.38
C ASP A 474 8.19 13.04 -20.20
N ARG A 475 6.87 13.19 -20.43
CA ARG A 475 6.20 14.49 -20.30
C ARG A 475 6.15 14.98 -18.85
N TYR A 476 6.02 14.09 -17.87
CA TYR A 476 6.11 14.45 -16.46
C TYR A 476 7.53 14.92 -16.11
N GLY A 477 8.57 14.23 -16.62
CA GLY A 477 9.98 14.63 -16.49
C GLY A 477 10.27 16.02 -17.07
N GLU A 478 9.76 16.34 -18.27
CA GLU A 478 9.84 17.68 -18.86
C GLU A 478 9.20 18.76 -17.97
N ILE A 479 8.02 18.46 -17.40
CA ILE A 479 7.30 19.40 -16.52
C ILE A 479 8.08 19.58 -15.20
N MET A 480 8.64 18.51 -14.63
CA MET A 480 9.47 18.59 -13.43
C MET A 480 10.76 19.39 -13.67
N GLU A 481 11.44 19.22 -14.80
CA GLU A 481 12.59 20.04 -15.19
C GLU A 481 12.23 21.53 -15.34
N MET A 482 11.05 21.83 -15.89
CA MET A 482 10.53 23.20 -15.96
C MET A 482 10.28 23.78 -14.57
N LEU A 483 9.68 23.03 -13.64
CA LEU A 483 9.43 23.48 -12.26
C LEU A 483 10.73 23.61 -11.45
N GLU A 484 11.68 22.68 -11.59
CA GLU A 484 13.06 22.77 -11.07
C GLU A 484 13.72 24.09 -11.50
N GLY A 485 13.61 24.43 -12.80
CA GLY A 485 14.14 25.65 -13.38
C GLY A 485 13.43 26.94 -12.93
N ILE A 486 12.12 26.91 -12.69
CA ILE A 486 11.34 28.04 -12.17
C ILE A 486 11.68 28.28 -10.69
N ALA A 487 11.52 27.27 -9.84
CA ALA A 487 11.80 27.35 -8.41
C ALA A 487 13.23 27.82 -8.12
N SER A 488 14.21 27.32 -8.87
CA SER A 488 15.60 27.76 -8.78
C SER A 488 15.78 29.26 -9.08
N ARG A 489 15.06 29.79 -10.07
CA ARG A 489 15.13 31.22 -10.45
C ARG A 489 14.41 32.11 -9.45
N GLU A 490 13.27 31.67 -8.93
CA GLU A 490 12.51 32.39 -7.90
C GLU A 490 13.33 32.54 -6.61
N LEU A 491 13.98 31.47 -6.12
CA LEU A 491 14.93 31.53 -5.00
C LEU A 491 16.12 32.48 -5.27
N GLN A 492 16.63 32.48 -6.50
CA GLN A 492 17.76 33.34 -6.92
C GLN A 492 17.34 34.78 -7.25
N GLN A 493 16.04 35.12 -7.16
CA GLN A 493 15.45 36.39 -7.59
C GLN A 493 15.75 36.77 -9.06
N VAL A 494 15.98 35.75 -9.90
CA VAL A 494 16.22 35.90 -11.34
C VAL A 494 14.87 36.01 -12.04
N PRO A 495 14.60 37.08 -12.81
CA PRO A 495 13.36 37.21 -13.56
C PRO A 495 13.11 36.01 -14.48
N LEU A 496 11.90 35.45 -14.40
CA LEU A 496 11.41 34.49 -15.38
C LEU A 496 11.20 35.25 -16.71
N THR A 497 11.99 34.91 -17.71
CA THR A 497 11.85 35.44 -19.07
C THR A 497 10.72 34.70 -19.79
N GLU A 498 9.91 35.43 -20.55
CA GLU A 498 8.97 34.83 -21.50
C GLU A 498 9.69 33.88 -22.47
N ALA A 499 9.01 32.80 -22.86
CA ALA A 499 9.48 31.73 -23.76
C ALA A 499 8.61 31.65 -25.01
#